data_AF-A0A413ELH9-F1
#
_entry.id   AF-A0A413ELH9-F1
#
_cell.length_a   1.000
_cell.length_b   1.000
_cell.length_c   1.000
_cell.angle_alpha   90.00
_cell.angle_beta   90.00
_cell.angle_gamma   90.00
#
_symmetry.space_group_name_H-M   'P 1'
#
loop_
_entity.id
_entity.type
_entity.pdbx_description
1 polymer ?
#
loop_
_entity_poly.entity_id
_entity_poly.type
_entity_poly.pdbx_seq_one_letter_code
_entity_poly.pdbx_strand_id
1 'polypeptide(L)'
;MTKALFKLFILFITCSTVISCSEQDSPELPDNPGNTNQGIASIDQTQINANGGGFIIRVKADGTWQASSSETWCTLSRTSGNGNGSISGYMKANTGAERSVIITIIAGKEKAEFTLKQLAGNGSNPDPDPDPEKPSGYAGRIEIPALRSGDMYKFITHTTKENNKEIITYSYEYDCNKMHSRWVACTFSTATSDQDAGRNENFTEDLSLPPAYRLGEKAFSGSNYSRGHLIASEDRQYSVAANKKTFYMSNMSPQIQDGFNGGIWLNLERQVQSKGYSITNSKDTLYVVKGGTIRDDQILKYISDGSHNIAVPKYYFMALLSLKDGKYSAIGYWFEHKSYNSKEPFSKYEVTIDELEANTDIDFFPNLPSDIEKEVEKSKDNWKW
;
A
#
# COMPACT_ATOMS: atom_id res chain seq x y z
N MET A 1 -83.46 -21.48 10.05
CA MET A 1 -82.19 -22.12 10.43
C MET A 1 -81.07 -21.12 10.24
N THR A 2 -80.44 -20.70 11.33
CA THR A 2 -79.35 -19.74 11.42
C THR A 2 -78.02 -20.46 11.69
N LYS A 3 -76.89 -19.78 11.38
CA LYS A 3 -75.46 -20.05 11.74
C LYS A 3 -74.72 -21.06 10.83
N ALA A 4 -73.42 -20.94 10.50
CA ALA A 4 -72.38 -19.93 10.75
C ALA A 4 -71.13 -20.22 9.88
N LEU A 5 -70.28 -19.19 9.79
CA LEU A 5 -68.86 -19.09 9.43
C LEU A 5 -68.00 -20.38 9.32
N PHE A 6 -67.08 -20.39 8.35
CA PHE A 6 -65.65 -20.58 8.64
C PHE A 6 -64.78 -19.83 7.60
N LYS A 7 -64.07 -18.80 8.06
CA LYS A 7 -62.98 -18.13 7.33
C LYS A 7 -61.71 -18.95 7.53
N LEU A 8 -61.05 -19.38 6.46
CA LEU A 8 -59.70 -19.93 6.53
C LEU A 8 -58.70 -18.77 6.53
N PHE A 9 -58.16 -18.46 7.70
CA PHE A 9 -57.06 -17.51 7.89
C PHE A 9 -55.76 -18.21 7.46
N ILE A 10 -55.15 -17.77 6.35
CA ILE A 10 -53.75 -18.09 6.07
C ILE A 10 -52.91 -17.05 6.82
N LEU A 11 -52.34 -17.49 7.94
CA LEU A 11 -51.37 -16.74 8.72
C LEU A 11 -50.05 -16.72 7.96
N PHE A 12 -49.78 -15.65 7.21
CA PHE A 12 -48.42 -15.37 6.76
C PHE A 12 -47.58 -14.95 7.97
N ILE A 13 -46.83 -15.91 8.53
CA ILE A 13 -45.72 -15.60 9.42
C ILE A 13 -44.65 -14.94 8.55
N THR A 14 -44.66 -13.61 8.50
CA THR A 14 -43.50 -12.84 8.08
C THR A 14 -42.39 -13.13 9.07
N CYS A 15 -41.51 -14.06 8.71
CA CYS A 15 -40.27 -14.30 9.41
C CYS A 15 -39.43 -13.04 9.21
N SER A 16 -39.53 -12.11 10.17
CA SER A 16 -38.65 -10.96 10.29
C SER A 16 -37.25 -11.50 10.54
N THR A 17 -36.52 -11.77 9.47
CA THR A 17 -35.07 -11.85 9.53
C THR A 17 -34.60 -10.45 9.91
N VAL A 18 -34.36 -10.28 11.21
CA VAL A 18 -33.46 -9.26 11.70
C VAL A 18 -32.13 -9.52 11.00
N ILE A 19 -31.93 -8.85 9.87
CA ILE A 19 -30.60 -8.57 9.35
C ILE A 19 -29.97 -7.72 10.45
N SER A 20 -29.29 -8.39 11.37
CA SER A 20 -28.21 -7.77 12.13
C SER A 20 -27.24 -7.30 11.05
N CYS A 21 -27.38 -6.05 10.62
CA CYS A 21 -26.29 -5.35 9.97
C CYS A 21 -25.14 -5.44 10.96
N SER A 22 -24.23 -6.40 10.76
CA SER A 22 -22.89 -6.26 11.28
C SER A 22 -22.44 -4.92 10.73
N GLU A 23 -22.24 -3.94 11.62
CA GLU A 23 -21.58 -2.70 11.26
C GLU A 23 -20.37 -3.10 10.43
N GLN A 24 -20.42 -2.74 9.16
CA GLN A 24 -19.29 -2.87 8.25
C GLN A 24 -18.21 -2.03 8.92
N ASP A 25 -17.20 -2.67 9.51
CA ASP A 25 -16.10 -2.00 10.21
C ASP A 25 -15.60 -0.88 9.30
N SER A 26 -15.99 0.34 9.64
CA SER A 26 -15.63 1.52 8.87
C SER A 26 -14.15 1.76 9.16
N PRO A 27 -13.29 1.89 8.14
CA PRO A 27 -11.91 2.23 8.40
C PRO A 27 -11.90 3.55 9.18
N GLU A 28 -11.26 3.53 10.35
CA GLU A 28 -11.08 4.74 11.13
C GLU A 28 -10.26 5.75 10.30
N LEU A 29 -10.69 7.01 10.35
CA LEU A 29 -9.91 8.09 9.76
C LEU A 29 -8.71 8.35 10.67
N PRO A 30 -7.46 8.32 10.17
CA PRO A 30 -6.30 8.61 10.99
C PRO A 30 -6.38 10.03 11.58
N ASP A 31 -6.10 10.15 12.87
CA ASP A 31 -5.99 11.44 13.57
C ASP A 31 -4.70 12.13 13.14
N ASN A 32 -4.82 13.28 12.46
CA ASN A 32 -3.68 14.14 12.12
C ASN A 32 -3.93 15.54 12.73
N PRO A 33 -2.99 16.11 13.51
CA PRO A 33 -3.13 17.44 14.12
C PRO A 33 -3.33 18.61 13.13
N GLY A 34 -3.22 18.38 11.82
CA GLY A 34 -3.62 19.33 10.77
C GLY A 34 -5.09 19.25 10.30
N ASN A 35 -5.89 18.29 10.80
CA ASN A 35 -7.29 18.08 10.40
C ASN A 35 -8.23 18.98 11.22
N THR A 36 -8.60 20.15 10.70
CA THR A 36 -9.61 21.00 11.35
C THR A 36 -11.06 20.68 10.97
N ASN A 37 -11.39 19.53 10.34
CA ASN A 37 -12.74 19.35 9.78
C ASN A 37 -13.42 17.97 9.97
N GLN A 38 -14.49 17.99 10.76
CA GLN A 38 -15.84 17.37 10.64
C GLN A 38 -16.03 15.92 10.13
N GLY A 39 -15.06 15.01 10.22
CA GLY A 39 -15.32 13.56 10.17
C GLY A 39 -15.72 12.96 8.81
N ILE A 40 -15.90 13.78 7.77
CA ILE A 40 -16.16 13.30 6.40
C ILE A 40 -14.91 13.00 5.60
N ALA A 41 -13.75 13.48 6.04
CA ALA A 41 -12.49 13.21 5.39
C ALA A 41 -11.32 13.41 6.34
N SER A 42 -10.21 12.73 6.07
CA SER A 42 -8.90 13.00 6.66
C SER A 42 -7.83 13.05 5.60
N ILE A 43 -6.75 13.79 5.87
CA ILE A 43 -5.55 13.79 5.04
C ILE A 43 -4.40 13.11 5.78
N ASP A 44 -3.56 12.38 5.05
CA ASP A 44 -2.44 11.69 5.67
C ASP A 44 -1.35 12.68 6.09
N GLN A 45 -0.99 13.67 5.28
CA GLN A 45 -0.02 14.73 5.62
C GLN A 45 -0.47 16.13 5.21
N THR A 46 0.06 17.12 5.92
CA THR A 46 -0.15 18.55 5.65
C THR A 46 1.13 19.29 5.27
N GLN A 47 2.26 18.59 5.15
CA GLN A 47 3.52 19.17 4.71
C GLN A 47 4.19 18.26 3.67
N ILE A 48 4.61 18.83 2.54
CA ILE A 48 5.28 18.14 1.43
C ILE A 48 6.67 18.74 1.21
N ASN A 49 7.60 17.90 0.78
CA ASN A 49 8.98 18.27 0.47
C ASN A 49 9.05 19.26 -0.70
N ALA A 50 10.18 19.97 -0.77
CA ALA A 50 10.44 20.87 -1.88
C ALA A 50 10.49 20.15 -3.23
N ASN A 51 10.95 18.90 -3.28
CA ASN A 51 10.99 18.13 -4.53
C ASN A 51 9.60 17.70 -5.05
N GLY A 52 8.55 17.97 -4.29
CA GLY A 52 7.22 17.43 -4.56
C GLY A 52 6.99 16.16 -3.76
N GLY A 53 5.82 15.56 -3.95
CA GLY A 53 5.42 14.40 -3.19
C GLY A 53 3.92 14.16 -3.28
N GLY A 54 3.54 12.92 -2.93
CA GLY A 54 2.14 12.51 -2.86
C GLY A 54 1.53 12.79 -1.49
N PHE A 55 0.20 12.82 -1.43
CA PHE A 55 -0.58 12.74 -0.19
C PHE A 55 -1.86 11.96 -0.45
N ILE A 56 -2.53 11.48 0.60
CA ILE A 56 -3.81 10.79 0.52
C ILE A 56 -4.85 11.58 1.29
N ILE A 57 -6.03 11.71 0.68
CA ILE A 57 -7.26 12.07 1.37
C ILE A 57 -8.16 10.84 1.43
N ARG A 58 -8.56 10.44 2.63
CA ARG A 58 -9.58 9.42 2.86
C ARG A 58 -10.90 10.14 3.10
N VAL A 59 -11.93 9.79 2.34
CA VAL A 59 -13.28 10.34 2.42
C VAL A 59 -14.20 9.27 3.00
N LYS A 60 -15.00 9.66 3.99
CA LYS A 60 -16.10 8.90 4.57
C LYS A 60 -17.38 9.65 4.27
N ALA A 61 -18.25 9.06 3.44
CA ALA A 61 -19.48 9.73 3.00
C ALA A 61 -20.56 8.71 2.63
N ASP A 62 -21.80 8.98 3.04
CA ASP A 62 -22.99 8.21 2.65
C ASP A 62 -23.63 8.82 1.39
N GLY A 63 -22.84 8.91 0.31
CA GLY A 63 -23.30 9.45 -0.97
C GLY A 63 -22.17 10.04 -1.81
N THR A 64 -22.56 10.88 -2.78
CA THR A 64 -21.62 11.51 -3.69
C THR A 64 -20.86 12.65 -3.02
N TRP A 65 -19.58 12.78 -3.35
CA TRP A 65 -18.72 13.86 -2.88
C TRP A 65 -17.92 14.46 -4.04
N GLN A 66 -17.45 15.69 -3.83
CA GLN A 66 -16.60 16.46 -4.74
C GLN A 66 -15.30 16.84 -4.02
N ALA A 67 -14.21 16.93 -4.76
CA ALA A 67 -12.88 17.30 -4.29
C ALA A 67 -12.25 18.33 -5.22
N SER A 68 -11.55 19.32 -4.67
CA SER A 68 -10.91 20.38 -5.45
C SER A 68 -9.61 20.85 -4.83
N SER A 69 -8.66 21.26 -5.68
CA SER A 69 -7.44 21.96 -5.30
C SER A 69 -7.59 23.44 -5.64
N SER A 70 -7.16 24.31 -4.74
CA SER A 70 -7.08 25.76 -4.99
C SER A 70 -5.94 26.14 -5.94
N GLU A 71 -5.01 25.21 -6.20
CA GLU A 71 -3.77 25.48 -6.92
C GLU A 71 -3.53 24.47 -8.04
N THR A 72 -2.97 24.93 -9.18
CA THR A 72 -2.76 24.09 -10.37
C THR A 72 -1.50 23.22 -10.31
N TRP A 73 -0.57 23.54 -9.41
CA TRP A 73 0.64 22.74 -9.16
C TRP A 73 0.39 21.58 -8.18
N CYS A 74 -0.82 21.49 -7.62
CA CYS A 74 -1.28 20.39 -6.79
C CYS A 74 -2.47 19.69 -7.47
N THR A 75 -2.29 18.45 -7.90
CA THR A 75 -3.30 17.67 -8.63
C THR A 75 -3.93 16.62 -7.74
N LEU A 76 -5.21 16.32 -7.95
CA LEU A 76 -5.92 15.22 -7.30
C LEU A 76 -6.19 14.13 -8.34
N SER A 77 -6.13 12.85 -7.94
CA SER A 77 -6.39 11.73 -8.83
C SER A 77 -7.80 11.77 -9.39
N ARG A 78 -8.78 12.17 -8.56
CA ARG A 78 -10.17 12.48 -8.90
C ARG A 78 -10.65 13.71 -8.16
N THR A 79 -11.63 14.36 -8.76
CA THR A 79 -12.38 15.48 -8.18
C THR A 79 -13.78 15.08 -7.71
N SER A 80 -14.17 13.79 -7.80
CA SER A 80 -15.48 13.33 -7.31
C SER A 80 -15.50 11.82 -7.00
N GLY A 81 -16.51 11.38 -6.24
CA GLY A 81 -16.75 9.96 -5.97
C GLY A 81 -18.07 9.72 -5.27
N ASN A 82 -18.34 8.47 -4.89
CA ASN A 82 -19.53 8.03 -4.17
C ASN A 82 -19.17 7.01 -3.09
N GLY A 83 -19.76 7.13 -1.91
CA GLY A 83 -19.43 6.31 -0.76
C GLY A 83 -18.05 6.66 -0.17
N ASN A 84 -17.56 5.79 0.72
CA ASN A 84 -16.20 5.87 1.22
C ASN A 84 -15.17 5.71 0.09
N GLY A 85 -14.03 6.37 0.21
CA GLY A 85 -12.92 6.12 -0.71
C GLY A 85 -11.70 7.01 -0.48
N SER A 86 -10.63 6.72 -1.22
CA SER A 86 -9.38 7.47 -1.15
C SER A 86 -9.15 8.30 -2.41
N ILE A 87 -8.49 9.44 -2.26
CA ILE A 87 -8.01 10.33 -3.32
C ILE A 87 -6.51 10.48 -3.10
N SER A 88 -5.71 10.27 -4.14
CA SER A 88 -4.27 10.58 -4.08
C SER A 88 -4.09 11.99 -4.62
N GLY A 89 -3.40 12.84 -3.88
CA GLY A 89 -2.92 14.13 -4.34
C GLY A 89 -1.44 14.07 -4.67
N TYR A 90 -0.99 14.97 -5.52
CA TYR A 90 0.42 15.13 -5.86
C TYR A 90 0.78 16.61 -6.02
N MET A 91 1.88 17.02 -5.40
CA MET A 91 2.45 18.35 -5.58
C MET A 91 3.68 18.28 -6.48
N LYS A 92 3.73 19.11 -7.52
CA LYS A 92 4.94 19.30 -8.33
C LYS A 92 6.07 19.87 -7.47
N ALA A 93 7.31 19.66 -7.88
CA ALA A 93 8.48 20.28 -7.27
C ALA A 93 8.32 21.80 -7.11
N ASN A 94 8.80 22.33 -5.99
CA ASN A 94 8.86 23.74 -5.65
C ASN A 94 10.31 24.23 -5.68
N THR A 95 10.62 25.08 -6.64
CA THR A 95 11.94 25.74 -6.76
C THR A 95 11.96 27.13 -6.12
N GLY A 96 10.81 27.61 -5.62
CA GLY A 96 10.64 28.95 -5.08
C GLY A 96 10.61 28.99 -3.56
N ALA A 97 10.03 30.08 -3.05
CA ALA A 97 9.68 30.19 -1.64
C ALA A 97 8.65 29.13 -1.25
N GLU A 98 8.55 28.89 0.06
CA GLU A 98 7.48 28.09 0.65
C GLU A 98 6.10 28.53 0.13
N ARG A 99 5.23 27.56 -0.16
CA ARG A 99 3.90 27.79 -0.71
C ARG A 99 2.88 26.86 -0.07
N SER A 100 1.59 27.19 -0.20
CA SER A 100 0.52 26.38 0.38
C SER A 100 -0.63 26.19 -0.61
N VAL A 101 -1.37 25.10 -0.45
CA VAL A 101 -2.59 24.78 -1.18
C VAL A 101 -3.68 24.38 -0.22
N ILE A 102 -4.92 24.80 -0.49
CA ILE A 102 -6.12 24.31 0.17
C ILE A 102 -6.76 23.24 -0.70
N ILE A 103 -6.98 22.06 -0.13
CA ILE A 103 -7.82 21.01 -0.70
C ILE A 103 -9.17 21.02 -0.02
N THR A 104 -10.25 21.03 -0.81
CA THR A 104 -11.64 21.05 -0.31
C THR A 104 -12.38 19.79 -0.73
N ILE A 105 -13.00 19.11 0.24
CA ILE A 105 -13.95 18.02 0.05
C ILE A 105 -15.35 18.49 0.43
N ILE A 106 -16.34 18.21 -0.43
CA ILE A 106 -17.75 18.54 -0.18
C ILE A 106 -18.58 17.25 -0.33
N ALA A 107 -19.31 16.86 0.71
CA ALA A 107 -20.24 15.73 0.71
C ALA A 107 -21.61 16.21 1.21
N GLY A 108 -22.58 16.32 0.31
CA GLY A 108 -23.89 16.91 0.64
C GLY A 108 -23.76 18.36 1.15
N LYS A 109 -24.03 18.58 2.45
CA LYS A 109 -23.90 19.89 3.12
C LYS A 109 -22.62 20.03 3.92
N GLU A 110 -21.87 18.94 4.08
CA GLU A 110 -20.66 18.89 4.88
C GLU A 110 -19.45 19.27 4.02
N LYS A 111 -18.48 19.94 4.65
CA LYS A 111 -17.27 20.44 4.00
C LYS A 111 -16.06 20.11 4.87
N ALA A 112 -15.00 19.60 4.23
CA ALA A 112 -13.69 19.47 4.84
C ALA A 112 -12.65 20.21 4.01
N GLU A 113 -11.83 21.01 4.68
CA GLU A 113 -10.69 21.73 4.10
C GLU A 113 -9.40 21.31 4.77
N PHE A 114 -8.37 21.09 3.94
CA PHE A 114 -7.01 20.76 4.36
C PHE A 114 -6.07 21.81 3.79
N THR A 115 -5.32 22.49 4.64
CA THR A 115 -4.23 23.36 4.20
C THR A 115 -2.95 22.56 4.21
N LEU A 116 -2.37 22.35 3.02
CA LEU A 116 -1.09 21.69 2.87
C LEU A 116 -0.02 22.73 2.55
N LYS A 117 1.12 22.56 3.19
CA LYS A 117 2.31 23.37 3.06
C LYS A 117 3.34 22.62 2.19
N GLN A 118 3.99 23.30 1.26
CA GLN A 118 5.14 22.78 0.54
C GLN A 118 6.37 23.62 0.85
N LEU A 119 7.44 22.96 1.29
CA LEU A 119 8.68 23.62 1.70
C LEU A 119 9.39 24.31 0.53
N ALA A 120 10.27 25.26 0.87
CA ALA A 120 11.03 26.03 -0.10
C ALA A 120 12.10 25.18 -0.78
N GLY A 121 12.39 25.50 -2.06
CA GLY A 121 13.39 24.81 -2.90
C GLY A 121 14.85 24.84 -2.43
N ASN A 122 15.12 25.38 -1.23
CA ASN A 122 16.47 25.61 -0.70
C ASN A 122 16.98 24.49 0.24
N GLY A 123 16.39 23.29 0.16
CA GLY A 123 16.90 22.10 0.86
C GLY A 123 16.32 21.83 2.25
N SER A 124 15.16 22.41 2.58
CA SER A 124 14.41 21.95 3.76
C SER A 124 13.57 20.73 3.37
N ASN A 125 14.07 19.54 3.72
CA ASN A 125 13.24 18.31 3.75
C ASN A 125 12.90 18.03 5.22
N PRO A 126 11.62 17.85 5.57
CA PRO A 126 11.24 17.34 6.88
C PRO A 126 11.75 15.91 7.03
N ASP A 127 11.76 15.43 8.27
CA ASP A 127 12.00 14.02 8.56
C ASP A 127 10.96 13.18 7.80
N PRO A 128 11.37 12.39 6.80
CA PRO A 128 10.47 11.56 6.01
C PRO A 128 10.01 10.31 6.76
N ASP A 129 10.50 10.04 7.97
CA ASP A 129 10.02 8.92 8.80
C ASP A 129 9.23 9.46 10.01
N PRO A 130 7.95 9.86 9.83
CA PRO A 130 7.10 10.24 10.94
C PRO A 130 7.00 9.06 11.93
N ASP A 131 7.03 9.36 13.23
CA ASP A 131 7.03 8.41 14.36
C ASP A 131 6.47 7.02 13.96
N PRO A 132 7.28 5.94 13.95
CA PRO A 132 6.84 4.62 13.53
C PRO A 132 5.70 4.05 14.39
N GLU A 133 5.45 4.65 15.55
CA GLU A 133 4.36 4.30 16.47
C GLU A 133 3.11 5.20 16.32
N LYS A 134 3.22 6.31 15.57
CA LYS A 134 2.14 7.27 15.25
C LYS A 134 2.34 7.87 13.85
N PRO A 135 2.25 7.06 12.79
CA PRO A 135 2.52 7.53 11.44
C PRO A 135 1.48 8.58 11.03
N SER A 136 1.94 9.78 10.69
CA SER A 136 1.14 10.77 9.95
C SER A 136 1.83 11.01 8.61
N GLY A 137 1.13 10.88 7.50
CA GLY A 137 1.69 11.12 6.18
C GLY A 137 2.25 9.89 5.52
N TYR A 138 1.39 8.94 5.18
CA TYR A 138 1.81 7.67 4.59
C TYR A 138 2.61 7.87 3.30
N ALA A 139 2.18 8.74 2.39
CA ALA A 139 2.88 8.94 1.13
C ALA A 139 4.27 9.60 1.28
N GLY A 140 4.56 10.25 2.41
CA GLY A 140 5.83 10.88 2.70
C GLY A 140 6.86 9.95 3.35
N ARG A 141 6.49 8.69 3.61
CA ARG A 141 7.37 7.73 4.28
C ARG A 141 8.52 7.27 3.40
N ILE A 142 9.69 7.03 4.00
CA ILE A 142 10.90 6.60 3.28
C ILE A 142 10.64 5.37 2.40
N GLU A 143 9.95 4.35 2.90
CA GLU A 143 9.69 3.13 2.13
C GLU A 143 8.73 3.30 0.95
N ILE A 144 8.07 4.45 0.82
CA ILE A 144 7.03 4.66 -0.20
C ILE A 144 7.66 5.17 -1.49
N PRO A 145 7.61 4.39 -2.58
CA PRO A 145 8.06 4.85 -3.89
C PRO A 145 7.22 6.01 -4.40
N ALA A 146 7.72 6.72 -5.41
CA ALA A 146 7.00 7.82 -6.03
C ALA A 146 5.63 7.36 -6.54
N LEU A 147 4.57 8.02 -6.07
CA LEU A 147 3.20 7.68 -6.45
C LEU A 147 2.92 8.11 -7.89
N ARG A 148 2.21 7.26 -8.64
CA ARG A 148 1.67 7.65 -9.94
C ARG A 148 0.41 8.49 -9.78
N SER A 149 0.32 9.53 -10.60
CA SER A 149 -0.91 10.31 -10.74
C SER A 149 -1.95 9.57 -11.58
N GLY A 150 -3.21 9.69 -11.21
CA GLY A 150 -4.33 9.26 -12.03
C GLY A 150 -5.28 8.32 -11.30
N ASP A 151 -6.52 8.29 -11.76
CA ASP A 151 -7.61 7.60 -11.07
C ASP A 151 -7.47 6.09 -11.01
N MET A 152 -6.71 5.50 -11.92
CA MET A 152 -6.51 4.06 -11.95
C MET A 152 -5.40 3.58 -11.02
N TYR A 153 -4.70 4.51 -10.35
CA TYR A 153 -3.68 4.20 -9.35
C TYR A 153 -4.25 4.42 -7.94
N LYS A 154 -4.29 3.36 -7.14
CA LYS A 154 -4.82 3.40 -5.76
C LYS A 154 -3.67 3.19 -4.78
N PHE A 155 -3.32 4.23 -4.05
CA PHE A 155 -2.40 4.12 -2.92
C PHE A 155 -3.20 3.82 -1.64
N ILE A 156 -2.90 2.70 -1.01
CA ILE A 156 -3.61 2.18 0.17
C ILE A 156 -2.58 1.76 1.22
N THR A 157 -2.84 2.13 2.47
CA THR A 157 -2.04 1.73 3.63
C THR A 157 -2.92 0.94 4.58
N HIS A 158 -2.45 -0.24 4.94
CA HIS A 158 -3.05 -1.11 5.95
C HIS A 158 -2.33 -0.92 7.28
N THR A 159 -3.08 -0.63 8.34
CA THR A 159 -2.55 -0.43 9.70
C THR A 159 -3.19 -1.39 10.70
N THR A 160 -2.52 -1.71 11.80
CA THR A 160 -3.13 -2.36 12.98
C THR A 160 -2.99 -1.46 14.21
N LYS A 161 -3.80 -1.72 15.24
CA LYS A 161 -3.66 -1.07 16.54
C LYS A 161 -2.99 -2.03 17.51
N GLU A 162 -1.77 -1.72 17.93
CA GLU A 162 -1.03 -2.47 18.93
C GLU A 162 -0.78 -1.57 20.14
N ASN A 163 -1.22 -1.96 21.35
CA ASN A 163 -1.08 -1.15 22.56
C ASN A 163 -1.57 0.31 22.42
N ASN A 164 -2.72 0.51 21.76
CA ASN A 164 -3.30 1.83 21.42
C ASN A 164 -2.45 2.71 20.48
N LYS A 165 -1.44 2.13 19.83
CA LYS A 165 -0.61 2.79 18.81
C LYS A 165 -0.97 2.23 17.44
N GLU A 166 -1.05 3.10 16.44
CA GLU A 166 -1.25 2.68 15.06
C GLU A 166 0.09 2.25 14.47
N ILE A 167 0.16 1.04 13.92
CA ILE A 167 1.34 0.47 13.29
C ILE A 167 1.02 0.15 11.84
N ILE A 168 1.85 0.60 10.91
CA ILE A 168 1.71 0.25 9.49
C ILE A 168 2.06 -1.23 9.32
N THR A 169 1.12 -1.99 8.79
CA THR A 169 1.37 -3.36 8.35
C THR A 169 2.11 -3.34 7.02
N TYR A 170 1.52 -2.70 6.02
CA TYR A 170 2.17 -2.42 4.73
C TYR A 170 1.34 -1.39 3.95
N SER A 171 1.96 -0.78 2.95
CA SER A 171 1.28 0.03 1.95
C SER A 171 1.46 -0.55 0.55
N TYR A 172 0.64 -0.15 -0.40
CA TYR A 172 0.78 -0.55 -1.80
C TYR A 172 0.19 0.48 -2.75
N GLU A 173 0.69 0.52 -3.98
CA GLU A 173 0.03 1.20 -5.08
C GLU A 173 -0.50 0.17 -6.09
N TYR A 174 -1.81 0.19 -6.32
CA TYR A 174 -2.52 -0.74 -7.20
C TYR A 174 -2.87 -0.09 -8.53
N ASP A 175 -2.54 -0.75 -9.63
CA ASP A 175 -2.99 -0.36 -10.97
C ASP A 175 -4.28 -1.13 -11.31
N CYS A 176 -5.40 -0.42 -11.24
CA CYS A 176 -6.73 -0.94 -11.53
C CYS A 176 -6.87 -1.46 -12.98
N ASN A 177 -6.09 -0.97 -13.95
CA ASN A 177 -6.12 -1.50 -15.32
C ASN A 177 -5.40 -2.85 -15.44
N LYS A 178 -4.53 -3.17 -14.49
CA LYS A 178 -3.71 -4.38 -14.47
C LYS A 178 -4.18 -5.40 -13.45
N MET A 179 -5.10 -4.99 -12.56
CA MET A 179 -5.59 -5.78 -11.44
C MET A 179 -4.42 -6.34 -10.61
N HIS A 180 -3.44 -5.46 -10.33
CA HIS A 180 -2.18 -5.85 -9.70
C HIS A 180 -1.52 -4.66 -8.99
N SER A 181 -0.88 -4.91 -7.85
CA SER A 181 -0.03 -3.92 -7.17
C SER A 181 1.25 -3.66 -7.95
N ARG A 182 1.54 -2.40 -8.30
CA ARG A 182 2.83 -2.01 -8.90
C ARG A 182 3.98 -2.30 -7.94
N TRP A 183 3.76 -1.99 -6.68
CA TRP A 183 4.66 -2.26 -5.57
C TRP A 183 3.87 -2.36 -4.27
N VAL A 184 4.48 -3.01 -3.30
CA VAL A 184 4.08 -3.04 -1.89
C VAL A 184 5.28 -2.63 -1.05
N ALA A 185 5.05 -1.97 0.07
CA ALA A 185 6.10 -1.42 0.91
C ALA A 185 5.81 -1.63 2.39
N CYS A 186 6.84 -1.92 3.17
CA CYS A 186 6.76 -2.11 4.61
C CYS A 186 8.12 -1.89 5.26
N THR A 187 8.15 -1.85 6.59
CA THR A 187 9.39 -1.73 7.36
C THR A 187 9.58 -2.92 8.29
N PHE A 188 10.84 -3.24 8.60
CA PHE A 188 11.20 -3.95 9.82
C PHE A 188 11.83 -2.96 10.79
N SER A 189 11.33 -2.93 12.02
CA SER A 189 11.83 -2.13 13.13
C SER A 189 11.46 -2.80 14.46
N THR A 190 11.82 -2.19 15.58
CA THR A 190 11.38 -2.66 16.90
C THR A 190 9.86 -2.62 17.07
N ALA A 191 9.13 -1.81 16.28
CA ALA A 191 7.66 -1.76 16.31
C ALA A 191 7.00 -2.94 15.58
N THR A 192 7.73 -3.61 14.68
CA THR A 192 7.24 -4.74 13.89
C THR A 192 8.07 -6.01 14.14
N SER A 193 8.61 -6.16 15.35
CA SER A 193 9.41 -7.32 15.73
C SER A 193 8.62 -8.62 15.63
N ASP A 194 9.32 -9.74 15.40
CA ASP A 194 8.68 -11.05 15.39
C ASP A 194 8.05 -11.36 16.76
N GLN A 195 6.75 -11.69 16.76
CA GLN A 195 5.98 -12.10 17.94
C GLN A 195 5.37 -13.50 17.75
N ASP A 196 5.87 -14.27 16.79
CA ASP A 196 5.41 -15.64 16.49
C ASP A 196 3.89 -15.72 16.24
N ALA A 197 3.35 -14.73 15.51
CA ALA A 197 1.92 -14.69 15.18
C ALA A 197 1.47 -15.89 14.33
N GLY A 198 2.42 -16.58 13.68
CA GLY A 198 2.18 -17.70 12.80
C GLY A 198 1.50 -17.31 11.49
N ARG A 199 1.32 -18.30 10.62
CA ARG A 199 0.62 -18.14 9.34
C ARG A 199 -0.90 -18.18 9.54
N ASN A 200 -1.57 -17.07 9.27
CA ASN A 200 -3.02 -16.91 9.46
C ASN A 200 -3.76 -16.86 8.12
N GLU A 201 -3.69 -17.97 7.38
CA GLU A 201 -4.17 -18.05 5.99
C GLU A 201 -5.66 -17.78 5.85
N ASN A 202 -5.99 -16.70 5.15
CA ASN A 202 -7.36 -16.32 4.81
C ASN A 202 -7.38 -15.42 3.57
N PHE A 203 -7.19 -16.02 2.39
CA PHE A 203 -7.21 -15.29 1.12
C PHE A 203 -8.56 -14.63 0.90
N THR A 204 -8.60 -13.30 0.88
CA THR A 204 -9.85 -12.54 0.79
C THR A 204 -9.69 -11.26 0.00
N GLU A 205 -10.81 -10.71 -0.45
CA GLU A 205 -10.85 -9.42 -1.14
C GLU A 205 -10.34 -8.30 -0.23
N ASP A 206 -9.66 -7.32 -0.84
CA ASP A 206 -9.33 -6.07 -0.14
C ASP A 206 -10.47 -5.07 -0.27
N LEU A 207 -11.22 -4.89 0.81
CA LEU A 207 -12.38 -3.99 0.84
C LEU A 207 -11.99 -2.51 0.74
N SER A 208 -10.70 -2.17 0.86
CA SER A 208 -10.17 -0.81 0.68
C SER A 208 -10.16 -0.38 -0.79
N LEU A 209 -10.20 -1.34 -1.73
CA LEU A 209 -10.35 -1.07 -3.15
C LEU A 209 -11.82 -0.86 -3.52
N PRO A 210 -12.15 -0.10 -4.60
CA PRO A 210 -13.50 -0.08 -5.15
C PRO A 210 -13.94 -1.48 -5.62
N PRO A 211 -15.24 -1.86 -5.51
CA PRO A 211 -15.71 -3.21 -5.82
C PRO A 211 -15.30 -3.75 -7.19
N ALA A 212 -15.27 -2.89 -8.22
CA ALA A 212 -14.89 -3.28 -9.60
C ALA A 212 -13.41 -3.69 -9.76
N TYR A 213 -12.57 -3.48 -8.73
CA TYR A 213 -11.13 -3.75 -8.78
C TYR A 213 -10.67 -4.75 -7.72
N ARG A 214 -11.62 -5.42 -7.05
CA ARG A 214 -11.34 -6.44 -6.02
C ARG A 214 -11.22 -7.80 -6.67
N LEU A 215 -10.13 -8.50 -6.36
CA LEU A 215 -9.94 -9.89 -6.75
C LEU A 215 -10.42 -10.81 -5.63
N GLY A 216 -11.27 -11.78 -5.97
CA GLY A 216 -11.71 -12.81 -5.03
C GLY A 216 -10.66 -13.91 -4.85
N GLU A 217 -10.83 -14.74 -3.82
CA GLU A 217 -9.93 -15.85 -3.49
C GLU A 217 -9.56 -16.75 -4.69
N LYS A 218 -10.53 -16.97 -5.58
CA LYS A 218 -10.41 -17.88 -6.73
C LYS A 218 -9.82 -17.22 -7.98
N ALA A 219 -9.41 -15.96 -7.93
CA ALA A 219 -9.00 -15.20 -9.12
C ALA A 219 -7.90 -15.88 -9.95
N PHE A 220 -7.03 -16.69 -9.33
CA PHE A 220 -5.93 -17.38 -10.02
C PHE A 220 -6.22 -18.86 -10.30
N SER A 221 -7.42 -19.35 -9.98
CA SER A 221 -7.79 -20.77 -10.12
C SER A 221 -7.71 -21.22 -11.58
N GLY A 222 -7.07 -22.36 -11.83
CA GLY A 222 -6.91 -22.90 -13.18
C GLY A 222 -5.85 -22.21 -14.04
N SER A 223 -5.13 -21.21 -13.51
CA SER A 223 -4.13 -20.44 -14.27
C SER A 223 -2.72 -21.05 -14.33
N ASN A 224 -2.47 -22.11 -13.55
CA ASN A 224 -1.14 -22.68 -13.23
C ASN A 224 -0.20 -21.74 -12.45
N TYR A 225 -0.70 -20.61 -11.92
CA TYR A 225 0.02 -19.75 -11.00
C TYR A 225 -0.49 -19.91 -9.57
N SER A 226 0.42 -19.77 -8.62
CA SER A 226 0.10 -19.64 -7.20
C SER A 226 -0.35 -18.21 -6.85
N ARG A 227 -1.02 -18.07 -5.71
CA ARG A 227 -1.24 -16.78 -5.03
C ARG A 227 0.06 -16.38 -4.32
N GLY A 228 1.03 -15.93 -5.10
CA GLY A 228 2.33 -15.50 -4.61
C GLY A 228 2.18 -14.20 -3.82
N HIS A 229 2.70 -14.17 -2.61
CA HIS A 229 2.66 -12.95 -1.79
C HIS A 229 3.66 -11.93 -2.34
N LEU A 230 3.28 -10.65 -2.33
CA LEU A 230 4.25 -9.57 -2.48
C LEU A 230 4.84 -9.21 -1.11
N ILE A 231 4.03 -8.91 -0.10
CA ILE A 231 4.44 -8.95 1.33
C ILE A 231 4.17 -10.35 1.87
N ALA A 232 5.21 -11.07 2.25
CA ALA A 232 5.09 -12.42 2.78
C ALA A 232 4.36 -12.41 4.13
N SER A 233 3.71 -13.53 4.46
CA SER A 233 3.12 -13.75 5.78
C SER A 233 4.18 -13.59 6.87
N GLU A 234 5.37 -14.14 6.63
CA GLU A 234 6.54 -14.11 7.50
C GLU A 234 7.21 -12.72 7.56
N ASP A 235 6.79 -11.73 6.76
CA ASP A 235 7.23 -10.34 6.96
C ASP A 235 6.45 -9.66 8.10
N ARG A 236 5.24 -10.17 8.42
CA ARG A 236 4.29 -9.55 9.37
C ARG A 236 3.91 -10.51 10.50
N GLN A 237 4.88 -10.86 11.34
CA GLN A 237 4.70 -11.73 12.50
C GLN A 237 4.46 -10.98 13.83
N TYR A 238 4.39 -9.64 13.81
CA TYR A 238 4.26 -8.84 15.04
C TYR A 238 2.86 -8.90 15.68
N SER A 239 1.82 -9.26 14.91
CA SER A 239 0.50 -9.60 15.45
C SER A 239 -0.30 -10.48 14.48
N VAL A 240 -1.24 -11.26 15.00
CA VAL A 240 -2.17 -12.07 14.19
C VAL A 240 -2.99 -11.19 13.24
N ALA A 241 -3.39 -10.01 13.70
CA ALA A 241 -4.14 -9.05 12.89
C ALA A 241 -3.31 -8.58 11.69
N ALA A 242 -2.04 -8.23 11.91
CA ALA A 242 -1.12 -7.83 10.87
C ALA A 242 -0.88 -8.94 9.85
N ASN A 243 -0.65 -10.16 10.35
CA ASN A 243 -0.42 -11.33 9.50
C ASN A 243 -1.60 -11.60 8.57
N LYS A 244 -2.84 -11.56 9.08
CA LYS A 244 -4.05 -11.77 8.28
C LYS A 244 -4.16 -10.80 7.10
N LYS A 245 -3.71 -9.55 7.24
CA LYS A 245 -3.75 -8.55 6.17
C LYS A 245 -2.83 -8.87 4.99
N THR A 246 -1.80 -9.70 5.21
CA THR A 246 -0.93 -10.17 4.11
C THR A 246 -1.69 -11.08 3.14
N PHE A 247 -2.82 -11.65 3.53
CA PHE A 247 -3.64 -12.53 2.68
C PHE A 247 -4.67 -11.78 1.81
N TYR A 248 -4.69 -10.45 1.83
CA TYR A 248 -5.53 -9.70 0.91
C TYR A 248 -5.09 -9.93 -0.54
N MET A 249 -6.05 -10.11 -1.45
CA MET A 249 -5.77 -10.39 -2.86
C MET A 249 -5.11 -9.20 -3.59
N SER A 250 -5.17 -7.99 -3.04
CA SER A 250 -4.37 -6.83 -3.49
C SER A 250 -2.86 -7.02 -3.28
N ASN A 251 -2.47 -7.88 -2.34
CA ASN A 251 -1.08 -8.27 -2.05
C ASN A 251 -0.66 -9.57 -2.78
N MET A 252 -1.51 -10.10 -3.66
CA MET A 252 -1.22 -11.32 -4.41
C MET A 252 -0.78 -11.03 -5.83
N SER A 253 0.18 -11.81 -6.28
CA SER A 253 0.68 -11.82 -7.65
C SER A 253 0.65 -13.24 -8.22
N PRO A 254 0.27 -13.45 -9.50
CA PRO A 254 0.34 -14.76 -10.12
C PRO A 254 1.81 -15.19 -10.26
N GLN A 255 2.31 -16.05 -9.38
CA GLN A 255 3.70 -16.49 -9.36
C GLN A 255 3.84 -17.99 -9.69
N ILE A 256 4.87 -18.35 -10.46
CA ILE A 256 5.26 -19.75 -10.70
C ILE A 256 5.56 -20.39 -9.35
N GLN A 257 4.88 -21.50 -9.03
CA GLN A 257 5.04 -22.14 -7.72
C GLN A 257 6.43 -22.77 -7.57
N ASP A 258 6.77 -23.68 -8.48
CA ASP A 258 7.97 -24.51 -8.36
C ASP A 258 9.22 -23.78 -8.88
N GLY A 259 10.19 -23.58 -7.99
CA GLY A 259 11.47 -22.94 -8.28
C GLY A 259 11.43 -21.40 -8.32
N PHE A 260 10.26 -20.77 -8.23
CA PHE A 260 10.13 -19.32 -8.06
C PHE A 260 9.53 -18.95 -6.71
N ASN A 261 8.18 -18.94 -6.56
CA ASN A 261 7.48 -18.59 -5.32
C ASN A 261 7.93 -19.47 -4.15
N GLY A 262 7.80 -20.79 -4.27
CA GLY A 262 8.29 -21.76 -3.29
C GLY A 262 9.79 -22.05 -3.38
N GLY A 263 10.54 -21.27 -4.17
CA GLY A 263 11.94 -21.49 -4.49
C GLY A 263 12.79 -20.27 -4.19
N ILE A 264 13.38 -19.66 -5.22
CA ILE A 264 14.34 -18.57 -5.04
C ILE A 264 13.74 -17.33 -4.38
N TRP A 265 12.46 -17.04 -4.62
CA TRP A 265 11.76 -15.90 -4.02
C TRP A 265 11.63 -16.09 -2.51
N LEU A 266 11.04 -17.20 -2.07
CA LEU A 266 10.96 -17.58 -0.64
C LEU A 266 12.33 -17.57 0.05
N ASN A 267 13.39 -18.04 -0.63
CA ASN A 267 14.72 -18.04 -0.06
C ASN A 267 15.25 -16.62 0.17
N LEU A 268 15.00 -15.69 -0.75
CA LEU A 268 15.36 -14.29 -0.58
C LEU A 268 14.55 -13.65 0.55
N GLU A 269 13.25 -13.92 0.61
CA GLU A 269 12.38 -13.41 1.67
C GLU A 269 12.86 -13.85 3.06
N ARG A 270 13.22 -15.13 3.23
CA ARG A 270 13.81 -15.63 4.48
C ARG A 270 15.08 -14.92 4.87
N GLN A 271 15.91 -14.59 3.89
CA GLN A 271 17.15 -13.87 4.12
C GLN A 271 16.84 -12.46 4.65
N VAL A 272 15.89 -11.77 4.02
CA VAL A 272 15.47 -10.41 4.39
C VAL A 272 14.80 -10.39 5.75
N GLN A 273 13.91 -11.35 6.03
CA GLN A 273 13.26 -11.55 7.33
C GLN A 273 14.28 -11.80 8.44
N SER A 274 15.29 -12.64 8.20
CA SER A 274 16.37 -12.88 9.18
C SER A 274 17.12 -11.60 9.55
N LYS A 275 17.32 -10.67 8.60
CA LYS A 275 17.92 -9.36 8.86
C LYS A 275 16.94 -8.42 9.57
N GLY A 276 15.72 -8.30 9.04
CA GLY A 276 14.68 -7.44 9.60
C GLY A 276 14.30 -7.79 11.04
N TYR A 277 14.28 -9.06 11.41
CA TYR A 277 14.00 -9.48 12.79
C TYR A 277 15.22 -9.45 13.71
N SER A 278 16.42 -9.18 13.19
CA SER A 278 17.61 -8.94 14.03
C SER A 278 17.68 -7.51 14.60
N ILE A 279 16.72 -6.65 14.25
CA ILE A 279 16.65 -5.25 14.67
C ILE A 279 16.24 -5.14 16.12
N THR A 280 17.11 -4.56 16.94
CA THR A 280 16.87 -4.35 18.38
C THR A 280 17.05 -2.90 18.81
N ASN A 281 17.73 -2.08 18.01
CA ASN A 281 17.87 -0.65 18.21
C ASN A 281 16.68 0.07 17.57
N SER A 282 15.96 0.88 18.35
CA SER A 282 14.75 1.59 17.88
C SER A 282 15.03 2.72 16.87
N LYS A 283 16.30 3.02 16.60
CA LYS A 283 16.73 3.98 15.56
C LYS A 283 17.13 3.31 14.24
N ASP A 284 17.20 1.98 14.22
CA ASP A 284 17.55 1.22 13.02
C ASP A 284 16.27 0.71 12.36
N THR A 285 16.24 0.76 11.03
CA THR A 285 15.06 0.37 10.24
C THR A 285 15.52 -0.28 8.95
N LEU A 286 14.84 -1.35 8.54
CA LEU A 286 14.95 -1.91 7.19
C LEU A 286 13.66 -1.59 6.43
N TYR A 287 13.78 -0.74 5.41
CA TYR A 287 12.71 -0.37 4.49
C TYR A 287 12.70 -1.35 3.32
N VAL A 288 11.53 -1.92 3.02
CA VAL A 288 11.37 -3.00 2.05
C VAL A 288 10.28 -2.66 1.07
N VAL A 289 10.62 -2.59 -0.21
CA VAL A 289 9.68 -2.48 -1.32
C VAL A 289 9.78 -3.74 -2.17
N LYS A 290 8.64 -4.35 -2.50
CA LYS A 290 8.55 -5.55 -3.34
C LYS A 290 7.54 -5.31 -4.45
N GLY A 291 7.67 -6.00 -5.58
CA GLY A 291 6.68 -5.88 -6.65
C GLY A 291 6.93 -6.79 -7.83
N GLY A 292 5.99 -6.74 -8.77
CA GLY A 292 6.10 -7.37 -10.08
C GLY A 292 5.89 -6.33 -11.17
N THR A 293 6.66 -6.40 -12.24
CA THR A 293 6.55 -5.47 -13.37
C THR A 293 5.21 -5.63 -14.09
N ILE A 294 4.49 -4.52 -14.25
CA ILE A 294 3.20 -4.48 -14.97
C ILE A 294 3.13 -3.37 -16.03
N ARG A 295 4.30 -2.87 -16.47
CA ARG A 295 4.41 -2.06 -17.69
C ARG A 295 4.09 -2.92 -18.91
N ASP A 296 3.49 -2.36 -19.95
CA ASP A 296 2.94 -3.11 -21.09
C ASP A 296 3.95 -4.07 -21.76
N ASP A 297 5.21 -3.66 -21.88
CA ASP A 297 6.33 -4.44 -22.43
C ASP A 297 6.95 -5.45 -21.44
N GLN A 298 6.49 -5.44 -20.18
CA GLN A 298 6.96 -6.29 -19.09
C GLN A 298 5.85 -7.15 -18.47
N ILE A 299 4.75 -7.35 -19.19
CA ILE A 299 3.71 -8.33 -18.86
C ILE A 299 3.95 -9.58 -19.70
N LEU A 300 4.03 -10.75 -19.06
CA LEU A 300 4.17 -12.03 -19.79
C LEU A 300 2.88 -12.40 -20.52
N LYS A 301 1.76 -12.26 -19.82
CA LYS A 301 0.42 -12.52 -20.30
C LYS A 301 -0.60 -12.01 -19.29
N TYR A 302 -1.88 -12.17 -19.62
CA TYR A 302 -2.97 -12.00 -18.69
C TYR A 302 -3.60 -13.35 -18.35
N ILE A 303 -4.04 -13.50 -17.11
CA ILE A 303 -4.96 -14.58 -16.68
C ILE A 303 -6.33 -13.95 -16.40
N SER A 304 -7.39 -14.75 -16.43
CA SER A 304 -8.74 -14.25 -16.20
C SER A 304 -9.49 -15.11 -15.20
N ASP A 305 -10.27 -14.45 -14.35
CA ASP A 305 -11.25 -15.07 -13.44
C ASP A 305 -12.68 -15.02 -14.00
N GLY A 306 -12.84 -14.58 -15.26
CA GLY A 306 -14.12 -14.37 -15.93
C GLY A 306 -14.65 -12.93 -15.85
N SER A 307 -14.22 -12.14 -14.86
CA SER A 307 -14.64 -10.74 -14.66
C SER A 307 -13.48 -9.76 -14.86
N HIS A 308 -12.26 -10.21 -14.61
CA HIS A 308 -11.05 -9.41 -14.59
C HIS A 308 -9.99 -10.00 -15.51
N ASN A 309 -9.12 -9.14 -16.05
CA ASN A 309 -7.88 -9.52 -16.71
C ASN A 309 -6.72 -9.12 -15.81
N ILE A 310 -6.01 -10.12 -15.28
CA ILE A 310 -4.99 -9.95 -14.25
C ILE A 310 -3.62 -10.10 -14.90
N ALA A 311 -2.77 -9.08 -14.76
CA ALA A 311 -1.43 -9.10 -15.33
C ALA A 311 -0.55 -10.16 -14.63
N VAL A 312 0.19 -10.92 -15.42
CA VAL A 312 1.27 -11.79 -14.95
C VAL A 312 2.60 -11.09 -15.21
N PRO A 313 3.33 -10.65 -14.17
CA PRO A 313 4.60 -9.95 -14.32
C PRO A 313 5.66 -10.77 -15.06
N LYS A 314 6.49 -10.10 -15.88
CA LYS A 314 7.69 -10.69 -16.49
C LYS A 314 8.91 -10.66 -15.59
N TYR A 315 8.96 -9.71 -14.67
CA TYR A 315 10.01 -9.62 -13.66
C TYR A 315 9.40 -9.33 -12.29
N TYR A 316 10.11 -9.76 -11.25
CA TYR A 316 9.85 -9.37 -9.87
C TYR A 316 11.07 -8.67 -9.30
N PHE A 317 10.82 -7.80 -8.34
CA PHE A 317 11.86 -7.00 -7.75
C PHE A 317 11.68 -6.83 -6.25
N MET A 318 12.80 -6.52 -5.60
CA MET A 318 12.85 -6.04 -4.23
C MET A 318 13.84 -4.88 -4.13
N ALA A 319 13.40 -3.73 -3.64
CA ALA A 319 14.28 -2.63 -3.26
C ALA A 319 14.40 -2.63 -1.74
N LEU A 320 15.62 -2.65 -1.23
CA LEU A 320 15.91 -2.64 0.20
C LEU A 320 16.74 -1.41 0.51
N LEU A 321 16.30 -0.64 1.49
CA LEU A 321 17.06 0.45 2.08
C LEU A 321 17.16 0.20 3.57
N SER A 322 18.33 0.48 4.12
CA SER A 322 18.65 0.08 5.46
C SER A 322 19.27 1.27 6.19
N LEU A 323 18.70 1.63 7.34
CA LEU A 323 19.24 2.63 8.27
C LEU A 323 19.82 1.88 9.45
N LYS A 324 21.14 1.99 9.64
CA LYS A 324 21.85 1.38 10.76
C LYS A 324 22.89 2.33 11.33
N ASP A 325 22.82 2.59 12.62
CA ASP A 325 23.74 3.51 13.32
C ASP A 325 23.83 4.89 12.65
N GLY A 326 22.69 5.39 12.14
CA GLY A 326 22.59 6.68 11.43
C GLY A 326 23.16 6.69 10.01
N LYS A 327 23.44 5.52 9.41
CA LYS A 327 23.95 5.40 8.04
C LYS A 327 22.98 4.62 7.17
N TYR A 328 22.73 5.15 5.98
CA TYR A 328 21.92 4.48 4.97
C TYR A 328 22.79 3.59 4.05
N SER A 329 22.24 2.46 3.65
CA SER A 329 22.76 1.63 2.54
C SER A 329 21.60 0.94 1.82
N ALA A 330 21.73 0.74 0.51
CA ALA A 330 20.67 0.20 -0.32
C ALA A 330 21.15 -0.95 -1.22
N ILE A 331 20.20 -1.81 -1.61
CA ILE A 331 20.39 -2.84 -2.62
C ILE A 331 19.07 -3.16 -3.31
N GLY A 332 19.12 -3.44 -4.61
CA GLY A 332 18.00 -3.95 -5.38
C GLY A 332 18.21 -5.42 -5.77
N TYR A 333 17.11 -6.14 -5.97
CA TYR A 333 17.09 -7.46 -6.58
C TYR A 333 16.15 -7.48 -7.78
N TRP A 334 16.59 -8.11 -8.86
CA TRP A 334 15.84 -8.20 -10.12
C TRP A 334 15.80 -9.64 -10.64
N PHE A 335 14.61 -10.23 -10.70
CA PHE A 335 14.40 -11.60 -11.16
C PHE A 335 13.46 -11.66 -12.35
N GLU A 336 13.87 -12.36 -13.41
CA GLU A 336 12.94 -12.82 -14.45
C GLU A 336 11.95 -13.82 -13.85
N HIS A 337 10.67 -13.74 -14.23
CA HIS A 337 9.64 -14.64 -13.73
C HIS A 337 9.71 -16.01 -14.42
N LYS A 338 10.62 -16.85 -13.95
CA LYS A 338 10.86 -18.23 -14.38
C LYS A 338 11.22 -19.11 -13.20
N SER A 339 11.28 -20.43 -13.41
CA SER A 339 11.77 -21.36 -12.40
C SER A 339 13.31 -21.27 -12.29
N TYR A 340 13.83 -21.25 -11.06
CA TYR A 340 15.26 -21.21 -10.77
C TYR A 340 15.71 -22.45 -10.00
N ASN A 341 17.02 -22.71 -10.02
CA ASN A 341 17.62 -23.62 -9.05
C ASN A 341 17.73 -22.91 -7.70
N SER A 342 17.19 -23.52 -6.64
CA SER A 342 17.13 -22.92 -5.30
C SER A 342 18.49 -22.65 -4.65
N LYS A 343 19.58 -23.18 -5.21
CA LYS A 343 20.97 -22.99 -4.75
C LYS A 343 21.70 -21.84 -5.45
N GLU A 344 21.05 -21.13 -6.37
CA GLU A 344 21.70 -20.01 -7.03
C GLU A 344 22.00 -18.86 -6.05
N PRO A 345 23.21 -18.27 -6.11
CA PRO A 345 23.56 -17.16 -5.23
C PRO A 345 22.81 -15.90 -5.64
N PHE A 346 22.27 -15.17 -4.65
CA PHE A 346 21.52 -13.93 -4.90
C PHE A 346 22.35 -12.83 -5.54
N SER A 347 23.69 -12.85 -5.39
CA SER A 347 24.61 -11.89 -5.99
C SER A 347 24.56 -11.80 -7.51
N LYS A 348 24.01 -12.82 -8.19
CA LYS A 348 23.73 -12.77 -9.63
C LYS A 348 22.58 -11.83 -10.02
N TYR A 349 21.71 -11.54 -9.06
CA TYR A 349 20.45 -10.83 -9.24
C TYR A 349 20.46 -9.46 -8.56
N GLU A 350 21.58 -9.09 -7.94
CA GLU A 350 21.78 -7.80 -7.29
C GLU A 350 21.92 -6.69 -8.32
N VAL A 351 21.14 -5.63 -8.13
CA VAL A 351 21.18 -4.38 -8.90
C VAL A 351 21.30 -3.21 -7.94
N THR A 352 21.79 -2.09 -8.46
CA THR A 352 21.69 -0.79 -7.76
C THR A 352 20.23 -0.35 -7.74
N ILE A 353 19.88 0.63 -6.91
CA ILE A 353 18.53 1.20 -6.96
C ILE A 353 18.36 1.94 -8.30
N ASP A 354 19.35 2.71 -8.77
CA ASP A 354 19.35 3.34 -10.10
C ASP A 354 19.01 2.36 -11.24
N GLU A 355 19.66 1.19 -11.26
CA GLU A 355 19.38 0.14 -12.25
C GLU A 355 17.96 -0.40 -12.10
N LEU A 356 17.47 -0.54 -10.86
CA LEU A 356 16.12 -1.03 -10.60
C LEU A 356 15.04 -0.02 -11.02
N GLU A 357 15.26 1.27 -10.79
CA GLU A 357 14.40 2.35 -11.28
C GLU A 357 14.33 2.36 -12.80
N ALA A 358 15.49 2.29 -13.47
CA ALA A 358 15.57 2.21 -14.92
C ALA A 358 14.82 0.98 -15.48
N ASN A 359 14.85 -0.14 -14.75
CA ASN A 359 14.15 -1.36 -15.15
C ASN A 359 12.63 -1.27 -14.93
N THR A 360 12.18 -0.57 -13.88
CA THR A 360 10.78 -0.59 -13.42
C THR A 360 9.96 0.64 -13.80
N ASP A 361 10.59 1.78 -14.07
CA ASP A 361 9.94 3.10 -14.12
C ASP A 361 9.20 3.41 -12.79
N ILE A 362 9.85 3.09 -11.68
CA ILE A 362 9.46 3.41 -10.31
C ILE A 362 10.66 4.10 -9.67
N ASP A 363 10.45 5.27 -9.10
CA ASP A 363 11.43 5.99 -8.29
C ASP A 363 11.30 5.50 -6.83
N PHE A 364 12.36 4.90 -6.30
CA PHE A 364 12.37 4.20 -5.00
C PHE A 364 13.07 5.05 -3.95
N PHE A 365 12.44 5.16 -2.77
CA PHE A 365 12.94 6.00 -1.67
C PHE A 365 13.04 7.52 -1.97
N PRO A 366 12.13 8.13 -2.77
CA PRO A 366 12.19 9.56 -3.16
C PRO A 366 12.07 10.53 -2.00
N ASN A 367 11.64 10.02 -0.85
CA ASN A 367 11.44 10.80 0.36
C ASN A 367 12.75 10.98 1.15
N LEU A 368 13.85 10.33 0.77
CA LEU A 368 15.18 10.60 1.32
C LEU A 368 15.63 12.05 1.01
N PRO A 369 16.50 12.65 1.84
CA PRO A 369 17.25 13.84 1.43
C PRO A 369 18.02 13.57 0.12
N SER A 370 17.92 14.47 -0.85
CA SER A 370 18.40 14.21 -2.22
C SER A 370 19.90 13.95 -2.35
N ASP A 371 20.71 14.40 -1.40
CA ASP A 371 22.12 14.08 -1.31
C ASP A 371 22.35 12.63 -0.84
N ILE A 372 21.57 12.18 0.15
CA ILE A 372 21.58 10.80 0.66
C ILE A 372 21.05 9.84 -0.41
N GLU A 373 19.88 10.14 -0.98
CA GLU A 373 19.22 9.40 -2.08
C GLU A 373 20.22 9.07 -3.20
N LYS A 374 20.80 10.11 -3.83
CA LYS A 374 21.81 9.95 -4.89
C LYS A 374 23.06 9.18 -4.49
N GLU A 375 23.43 9.20 -3.21
CA GLU A 375 24.58 8.46 -2.72
C GLU A 375 24.28 6.97 -2.55
N VAL A 376 23.13 6.63 -1.98
CA VAL A 376 22.76 5.25 -1.70
C VAL A 376 22.33 4.50 -2.95
N GLU A 377 21.69 5.19 -3.89
CA GLU A 377 21.07 4.55 -5.06
C GLU A 377 22.08 4.03 -6.09
N LYS A 378 23.23 4.68 -6.22
CA LYS A 378 24.29 4.34 -7.20
C LYS A 378 25.13 3.12 -6.83
N SER A 379 24.96 2.55 -5.63
CA SER A 379 25.86 1.53 -5.09
C SER A 379 25.14 0.26 -4.66
N LYS A 380 25.79 -0.90 -4.89
CA LYS A 380 25.36 -2.19 -4.34
C LYS A 380 26.13 -2.41 -3.05
N ASP A 381 25.62 -1.89 -1.95
CA ASP A 381 26.23 -2.18 -0.67
C ASP A 381 25.74 -3.55 -0.22
N ASN A 382 26.47 -4.60 -0.63
CA ASN A 382 26.29 -6.06 -0.43
C ASN A 382 25.76 -6.46 0.96
N TRP A 383 24.55 -6.05 1.30
CA TRP A 383 23.98 -6.23 2.63
C TRP A 383 24.97 -5.89 3.75
N LYS A 384 25.53 -4.67 3.75
CA LYS A 384 26.34 -4.18 4.88
C LYS A 384 25.45 -3.89 6.09
N TRP A 385 24.83 -4.96 6.59
CA TRP A 385 23.96 -5.06 7.75
C TRP A 385 24.57 -5.94 8.80
#